data_AF-A0A851PV02-F1
#
_entry.id   AF-A0A851PV02-F1
#
_cell.length_a   1.000
_cell.length_b   1.000
_cell.length_c   1.000
_cell.angle_alpha   90.00
_cell.angle_beta   90.00
_cell.angle_gamma   90.00
#
_symmetry.space_group_name_H-M   'P 1'
#
loop_
_entity.id
_entity.type
_entity.pdbx_description
1 polymer ?
#
loop_
_entity_poly.entity_id
_entity_poly.type
_entity_poly.pdbx_seq_one_letter_code
_entity_poly.pdbx_strand_id
1 'polypeptide(L)'
;MSVSSHENRKSRSSSGSMNIHLFHKPGHADSLLTHLNLLRKRHLFTDVVLRAGNQAFHCHRAVLASCSRYFDAMFSGGLKESRDAEVNFHDSLHPEVLELLLDYAYSARVLINEENAESLLEAGDMLQFQDIRDASADFLEKNLYPGNCLNMLLLSDAHCCERLLELSWRMALANFTSLCKTEDFLRLPKDKLLELVESEELEVEDETLVYEAVIGWIRYDLPRRHEVLPELLRSVRLALLPESYLRKQVACEKLVTSHKLGEEIVADAVRCKMKILQNDGLVTGCCARPRKVSQALLLLGGQTFMCDKIYMLDHKTSEIIPRADIPSPRKECSACAIGCKVYITGGKGSENGASKDVWVYDTLHDEWAKAAPMLVARFGHGSAELDNCLYVVGGHTAVSGAFPASPSVSLKQVEHYDPQLDKWSLVAPLREGVSNAAVVGAKMKLFVFGGTSANQEKLPKVQCFDPCQNRWTVPASCPQPWRYTAAAVVGSHIIVIGGDTEFSASSAYRFHSDTYQWSKFGDVTAKRISCRAVTSGNRLYVVGGYCGAQRCKTLDCYDPSSDTWSSVTTVPYSLIPTAFVSTWKYLSA
;
A
#
# COMPACT_ATOMS: atom_id res chain seq x y z
N MET A 1 -11.99 -31.78 -24.70
CA MET A 1 -11.54 -31.68 -26.10
C MET A 1 -11.87 -32.97 -26.84
N SER A 2 -12.39 -32.82 -28.04
CA SER A 2 -12.73 -33.88 -29.00
C SER A 2 -11.54 -34.79 -29.33
N VAL A 3 -11.69 -36.10 -29.13
CA VAL A 3 -10.89 -37.10 -29.85
C VAL A 3 -11.84 -38.08 -30.52
N SER A 4 -12.44 -37.58 -31.60
CA SER A 4 -13.02 -38.40 -32.66
C SER A 4 -11.88 -38.95 -33.52
N SER A 5 -11.31 -40.07 -33.14
CA SER A 5 -10.39 -40.80 -34.01
C SER A 5 -10.50 -42.29 -33.75
N HIS A 6 -11.62 -42.89 -34.17
CA HIS A 6 -11.57 -44.29 -34.56
C HIS A 6 -11.56 -44.40 -36.07
N GLU A 7 -10.39 -44.84 -36.52
CA GLU A 7 -9.97 -45.19 -37.86
C GLU A 7 -11.03 -46.01 -38.59
N ASN A 8 -11.36 -45.55 -39.80
CA ASN A 8 -12.01 -46.36 -40.83
C ASN A 8 -11.11 -47.54 -41.20
N ARG A 9 -11.26 -48.66 -40.49
CA ARG A 9 -10.77 -49.96 -40.96
C ARG A 9 -11.62 -50.35 -42.17
N LYS A 10 -11.18 -49.96 -43.38
CA LYS A 10 -11.72 -50.49 -44.64
C LYS A 10 -11.44 -51.99 -44.71
N SER A 11 -12.34 -52.82 -44.17
CA SER A 11 -12.42 -54.22 -44.54
C SER A 11 -12.86 -54.31 -46.00
N ARG A 12 -12.06 -55.05 -46.78
CA ARG A 12 -12.18 -55.23 -48.23
C ARG A 12 -13.56 -55.73 -48.65
N SER A 13 -14.04 -55.17 -49.77
CA SER A 13 -15.02 -55.72 -50.72
C SER A 13 -16.38 -56.15 -50.17
N SER A 14 -17.28 -55.20 -49.99
CA SER A 14 -18.70 -55.40 -50.30
C SER A 14 -19.28 -54.10 -50.87
N SER A 15 -19.50 -54.10 -52.18
CA SER A 15 -20.35 -53.12 -52.85
C SER A 15 -21.80 -53.39 -52.48
N GLY A 16 -22.24 -52.81 -51.37
CA GLY A 16 -23.63 -52.87 -50.92
C GLY A 16 -23.85 -51.91 -49.75
N SER A 17 -24.56 -50.81 -50.00
CA SER A 17 -25.22 -49.96 -48.99
C SER A 17 -24.36 -49.52 -47.79
N MET A 18 -23.71 -48.35 -47.87
CA MET A 18 -23.15 -47.67 -46.69
C MET A 18 -24.26 -47.01 -45.85
N ASN A 19 -25.19 -47.80 -45.30
CA ASN A 19 -26.01 -47.38 -44.16
C ASN A 19 -25.24 -47.68 -42.87
N ILE A 20 -24.21 -46.89 -42.59
CA ILE A 20 -23.45 -46.99 -41.34
C ILE A 20 -24.17 -46.12 -40.31
N HIS A 21 -24.88 -46.75 -39.37
CA HIS A 21 -25.51 -46.06 -38.25
C HIS A 21 -24.67 -46.24 -36.98
N LEU A 22 -24.08 -45.16 -36.47
CA LEU A 22 -23.36 -45.16 -35.20
C LEU A 22 -24.38 -45.17 -34.04
N PHE A 23 -24.45 -46.28 -33.30
CA PHE A 23 -25.25 -46.37 -32.07
C PHE A 23 -24.41 -45.89 -30.87
N HIS A 24 -24.84 -44.80 -30.23
CA HIS A 24 -24.25 -44.28 -29.00
C HIS A 24 -25.33 -44.26 -27.90
N LYS A 25 -25.12 -45.05 -26.83
CA LYS A 25 -26.01 -45.07 -25.66
C LYS A 25 -25.47 -44.11 -24.58
N PRO A 26 -26.02 -42.89 -24.43
CA PRO A 26 -25.63 -42.00 -23.34
C PRO A 26 -26.00 -42.67 -22.00
N GLY A 27 -25.05 -42.72 -21.06
CA GLY A 27 -25.22 -43.38 -19.76
C GLY A 27 -24.73 -44.84 -19.68
N HIS A 28 -24.16 -45.41 -20.75
CA HIS A 28 -23.49 -46.71 -20.65
C HIS A 28 -22.30 -46.67 -19.67
N ALA A 29 -21.52 -45.59 -19.69
CA ALA A 29 -20.38 -45.39 -18.78
C ALA A 29 -20.81 -45.33 -17.31
N ASP A 30 -21.86 -44.59 -16.98
CA ASP A 30 -22.39 -44.49 -15.60
C ASP A 30 -22.89 -45.85 -15.09
N SER A 31 -23.59 -46.59 -15.96
CA SER A 31 -24.03 -47.94 -15.64
C SER A 31 -22.84 -48.88 -15.41
N LEU A 32 -21.81 -48.81 -16.26
CA LEU A 32 -20.59 -49.62 -16.10
C LEU A 32 -19.88 -49.32 -14.77
N LEU A 33 -19.66 -48.04 -14.45
CA LEU A 33 -19.05 -47.61 -13.19
C LEU A 33 -19.85 -48.07 -11.98
N THR A 34 -21.18 -47.96 -12.03
CA THR A 34 -22.07 -48.45 -10.97
C THR A 34 -21.93 -49.95 -10.75
N HIS A 35 -21.84 -50.74 -11.82
CA HIS A 35 -21.63 -52.20 -11.72
C HIS A 35 -20.23 -52.53 -11.19
N LEU A 36 -19.18 -51.83 -11.62
CA LEU A 36 -17.82 -51.99 -11.10
C LEU A 36 -17.74 -51.67 -9.60
N ASN A 37 -18.46 -50.65 -9.14
CA ASN A 37 -18.54 -50.32 -7.72
C ASN A 37 -19.24 -51.44 -6.92
N LEU A 38 -20.31 -52.04 -7.47
CA LEU A 38 -20.98 -53.18 -6.85
C LEU A 38 -20.05 -54.40 -6.73
N LEU A 39 -19.24 -54.68 -7.76
CA LEU A 39 -18.25 -55.74 -7.74
C LEU A 39 -17.17 -55.49 -6.68
N ARG A 40 -16.69 -54.24 -6.59
CA ARG A 40 -15.74 -53.80 -5.54
C ARG A 40 -16.28 -54.06 -4.14
N LYS A 41 -17.52 -53.62 -3.85
CA LYS A 41 -18.18 -53.81 -2.54
C LYS A 41 -18.42 -55.28 -2.19
N ARG A 42 -18.47 -56.17 -3.17
CA ARG A 42 -18.60 -57.63 -2.98
C ARG A 42 -17.25 -58.37 -3.00
N HIS A 43 -16.14 -57.65 -3.15
CA HIS A 43 -14.78 -58.21 -3.29
C HIS A 43 -14.65 -59.21 -4.46
N LEU A 44 -15.39 -58.99 -5.54
CA LEU A 44 -15.36 -59.83 -6.74
C LEU A 44 -14.43 -59.22 -7.78
N PHE A 45 -13.51 -60.02 -8.32
CA PHE A 45 -12.53 -59.64 -9.35
C PHE A 45 -11.55 -58.51 -8.96
N THR A 46 -11.44 -58.20 -7.66
CA THR A 46 -10.44 -57.24 -7.15
C THR A 46 -9.05 -57.87 -7.15
N ASP A 47 -8.07 -57.16 -7.69
CA ASP A 47 -6.70 -57.62 -7.95
C ASP A 47 -5.64 -56.85 -7.15
N VAL A 48 -6.06 -55.86 -6.34
CA VAL A 48 -5.18 -55.11 -5.43
C VAL A 48 -5.90 -54.75 -4.13
N VAL A 49 -5.15 -54.73 -3.03
CA VAL A 49 -5.58 -54.24 -1.71
C VAL A 49 -4.75 -53.02 -1.33
N LEU A 50 -5.42 -51.88 -1.10
CA LEU A 50 -4.76 -50.67 -0.58
C LEU A 50 -4.97 -50.61 0.93
N ARG A 51 -3.90 -50.38 1.69
CA ARG A 51 -3.96 -50.15 3.14
C ARG A 51 -3.61 -48.72 3.48
N ALA A 52 -4.42 -48.11 4.34
CA ALA A 52 -4.14 -46.83 4.99
C ALA A 52 -4.43 -47.00 6.49
N GLY A 53 -3.43 -46.78 7.33
CA GLY A 53 -3.46 -47.13 8.76
C GLY A 53 -3.94 -48.58 8.99
N ASN A 54 -5.09 -48.71 9.67
CA ASN A 54 -5.69 -50.00 10.02
C ASN A 54 -6.78 -50.49 9.04
N GLN A 55 -7.13 -49.72 8.01
CA GLN A 55 -8.18 -50.08 7.05
C GLN A 55 -7.60 -50.65 5.75
N ALA A 56 -8.31 -51.62 5.18
CA ALA A 56 -7.93 -52.30 3.93
C ALA A 56 -9.05 -52.17 2.89
N PHE A 57 -8.70 -51.72 1.69
CA PHE A 57 -9.62 -51.42 0.60
C PHE A 57 -9.31 -52.29 -0.62
N HIS A 58 -10.23 -53.16 -0.99
CA HIS A 58 -10.12 -54.00 -2.19
C HIS A 58 -10.52 -53.22 -3.43
N CYS A 59 -9.68 -53.20 -4.46
CA CYS A 59 -9.87 -52.41 -5.68
C CYS A 59 -9.46 -53.17 -6.94
N HIS A 60 -9.78 -52.58 -8.10
CA HIS A 60 -9.34 -53.02 -9.42
C HIS A 60 -8.20 -52.12 -9.93
N ARG A 61 -7.04 -52.68 -10.27
CA ARG A 61 -5.87 -51.94 -10.79
C ARG A 61 -6.21 -51.17 -12.06
N ALA A 62 -7.00 -51.77 -12.95
CA ALA A 62 -7.41 -51.15 -14.20
C ALA A 62 -8.22 -49.85 -13.99
N VAL A 63 -9.09 -49.80 -12.99
CA VAL A 63 -9.88 -48.60 -12.68
C VAL A 63 -8.97 -47.52 -12.08
N LEU A 64 -8.12 -47.89 -11.12
CA LEU A 64 -7.19 -46.95 -10.48
C LEU A 64 -6.17 -46.35 -11.46
N ALA A 65 -5.57 -47.18 -12.31
CA ALA A 65 -4.65 -46.72 -13.36
C ALA A 65 -5.33 -45.81 -14.38
N SER A 66 -6.63 -46.04 -14.68
CA SER A 66 -7.38 -45.18 -15.59
C SER A 66 -7.70 -43.80 -14.98
N CYS A 67 -7.87 -43.73 -13.66
CA CYS A 67 -8.25 -42.51 -12.96
C CYS A 67 -7.07 -41.68 -12.45
N SER A 68 -5.91 -42.31 -12.20
CA SER A 68 -4.74 -41.62 -11.64
C SER A 68 -3.44 -42.09 -12.28
N ARG A 69 -2.62 -41.10 -12.66
CA ARG A 69 -1.30 -41.31 -13.24
C ARG A 69 -0.31 -41.93 -12.25
N TYR A 70 -0.48 -41.66 -10.96
CA TYR A 70 0.32 -42.30 -9.91
C TYR A 70 0.11 -43.81 -9.92
N PHE A 71 -1.15 -44.27 -9.94
CA PHE A 71 -1.46 -45.70 -9.97
C PHE A 71 -1.08 -46.35 -11.30
N ASP A 72 -1.24 -45.66 -12.43
CA ASP A 72 -0.76 -46.15 -13.72
C ASP A 72 0.76 -46.38 -13.69
N ALA A 73 1.53 -45.38 -13.25
CA ALA A 73 2.98 -45.51 -13.13
C ALA A 73 3.40 -46.62 -12.15
N MET A 74 2.71 -46.73 -11.02
CA MET A 74 2.98 -47.76 -10.00
C MET A 74 2.72 -49.17 -10.53
N PHE A 75 1.61 -49.38 -11.25
CA PHE A 75 1.24 -50.70 -11.75
C PHE A 75 1.96 -51.08 -13.05
N SER A 76 2.30 -50.11 -13.90
CA SER A 76 2.96 -50.31 -15.20
C SER A 76 4.49 -50.27 -15.10
N GLY A 77 5.05 -49.65 -14.05
CA GLY A 77 6.48 -49.32 -13.93
C GLY A 77 7.44 -50.46 -13.55
N GLY A 78 6.95 -51.69 -13.37
CA GLY A 78 7.80 -52.87 -13.11
C GLY A 78 8.50 -52.89 -11.73
N LEU A 79 8.13 -51.99 -10.81
CA LEU A 79 8.61 -51.93 -9.43
C LEU A 79 8.02 -53.07 -8.57
N LYS A 80 8.46 -53.25 -7.31
CA LYS A 80 7.98 -54.35 -6.43
C LYS A 80 6.46 -54.31 -6.25
N GLU A 81 5.92 -53.11 -6.13
CA GLU A 81 4.51 -52.77 -5.98
C GLU A 81 3.69 -53.19 -7.21
N SER A 82 4.31 -53.40 -8.37
CA SER A 82 3.62 -53.96 -9.54
C SER A 82 3.30 -55.46 -9.39
N ARG A 83 4.04 -56.16 -8.53
CA ARG A 83 3.92 -57.61 -8.27
C ARG A 83 3.24 -57.92 -6.94
N ASP A 84 3.28 -56.98 -6.00
CA ASP A 84 2.63 -57.13 -4.71
C ASP A 84 1.11 -56.94 -4.83
N ALA A 85 0.36 -57.82 -4.17
CA ALA A 85 -1.09 -57.76 -4.11
C ALA A 85 -1.59 -56.68 -3.12
N GLU A 86 -0.70 -56.14 -2.28
CA GLU A 86 -1.02 -55.22 -1.21
C GLU A 86 -0.07 -54.00 -1.24
N VAL A 87 -0.65 -52.80 -1.21
CA VAL A 87 0.08 -51.52 -1.20
C VAL A 87 -0.28 -50.78 0.08
N ASN A 88 0.72 -50.41 0.90
CA ASN A 88 0.49 -49.80 2.20
C ASN A 88 1.00 -48.35 2.27
N PHE A 89 0.07 -47.43 2.50
CA PHE A 89 0.33 -45.99 2.69
C PHE A 89 0.62 -45.61 4.15
N HIS A 90 0.58 -46.57 5.09
CA HIS A 90 0.88 -46.35 6.51
C HIS A 90 0.10 -45.14 7.07
N ASP A 91 0.78 -44.20 7.72
CA ASP A 91 0.20 -43.00 8.35
C ASP A 91 0.20 -41.78 7.41
N SER A 92 0.61 -41.90 6.15
CA SER A 92 0.68 -40.75 5.23
C SER A 92 -0.68 -40.34 4.67
N LEU A 93 -1.73 -41.14 4.87
CA LEU A 93 -3.07 -40.92 4.34
C LEU A 93 -4.14 -41.25 5.36
N HIS A 94 -5.09 -40.32 5.55
CA HIS A 94 -6.29 -40.60 6.34
C HIS A 94 -7.17 -41.65 5.63
N PRO A 95 -7.61 -42.72 6.31
CA PRO A 95 -8.39 -43.79 5.69
C PRO A 95 -9.70 -43.30 5.05
N GLU A 96 -10.37 -42.34 5.69
CA GLU A 96 -11.63 -41.74 5.22
C GLU A 96 -11.43 -40.99 3.89
N VAL A 97 -10.30 -40.30 3.74
CA VAL A 97 -9.96 -39.56 2.51
C VAL A 97 -9.66 -40.53 1.38
N LEU A 98 -8.91 -41.60 1.67
CA LEU A 98 -8.66 -42.66 0.69
C LEU A 98 -9.96 -43.32 0.25
N GLU A 99 -10.90 -43.58 1.16
CA GLU A 99 -12.22 -44.11 0.82
C GLU A 99 -12.98 -43.17 -0.12
N LEU A 100 -12.97 -41.85 0.14
CA LEU A 100 -13.60 -40.85 -0.73
C LEU A 100 -12.96 -40.79 -2.13
N LEU A 101 -11.64 -40.87 -2.24
CA LEU A 101 -10.93 -40.92 -3.52
C LEU A 101 -11.27 -42.21 -4.31
N LEU A 102 -11.37 -43.33 -3.60
CA LEU A 102 -11.79 -44.59 -4.20
C LEU A 102 -13.25 -44.51 -4.64
N ASP A 103 -14.15 -44.00 -3.80
CA ASP A 103 -15.54 -43.79 -4.17
C ASP A 103 -15.67 -42.89 -5.39
N TYR A 104 -14.85 -41.85 -5.51
CA TYR A 104 -14.76 -41.05 -6.71
C TYR A 104 -14.33 -41.87 -7.93
N ALA A 105 -13.29 -42.71 -7.83
CA ALA A 105 -12.83 -43.53 -8.97
C ALA A 105 -13.92 -44.46 -9.54
N TYR A 106 -14.90 -44.87 -8.71
CA TYR A 106 -16.00 -45.75 -9.11
C TYR A 106 -17.36 -45.04 -9.29
N SER A 107 -17.49 -43.76 -8.94
CA SER A 107 -18.76 -43.03 -9.04
C SER A 107 -18.67 -41.70 -9.77
N ALA A 108 -17.46 -41.19 -10.02
CA ALA A 108 -17.14 -39.85 -10.50
C ALA A 108 -17.72 -38.73 -9.61
N ARG A 109 -17.99 -39.01 -8.32
CA ARG A 109 -18.59 -38.08 -7.37
C ARG A 109 -17.84 -38.12 -6.04
N VAL A 110 -17.60 -36.94 -5.47
CA VAL A 110 -16.97 -36.77 -4.16
C VAL A 110 -17.69 -35.66 -3.38
N LEU A 111 -17.82 -35.83 -2.07
CA LEU A 111 -18.38 -34.83 -1.17
C LEU A 111 -17.23 -34.09 -0.48
N ILE A 112 -17.10 -32.80 -0.76
CA ILE A 112 -16.09 -31.92 -0.18
C ILE A 112 -16.76 -31.07 0.91
N ASN A 113 -16.18 -31.06 2.10
CA ASN A 113 -16.60 -30.30 3.27
C ASN A 113 -15.38 -29.59 3.89
N GLU A 114 -15.59 -28.77 4.92
CA GLU A 114 -14.52 -27.99 5.54
C GLU A 114 -13.46 -28.85 6.26
N GLU A 115 -13.84 -30.00 6.81
CA GLU A 115 -12.94 -30.89 7.56
C GLU A 115 -12.07 -31.76 6.64
N ASN A 116 -12.56 -32.08 5.44
CA ASN A 116 -11.90 -32.99 4.51
C ASN A 116 -11.20 -32.29 3.34
N ALA A 117 -11.50 -31.01 3.08
CA ALA A 117 -11.01 -30.31 1.90
C ALA A 117 -9.48 -30.21 1.86
N GLU A 118 -8.85 -29.93 3.00
CA GLU A 118 -7.38 -29.87 3.12
C GLU A 118 -6.76 -31.23 2.81
N SER A 119 -7.15 -32.26 3.57
CA SER A 119 -6.65 -33.62 3.39
C SER A 119 -6.95 -34.20 1.99
N LEU A 120 -8.08 -33.84 1.37
CA LEU A 120 -8.41 -34.22 -0.01
C LEU A 120 -7.52 -33.52 -1.03
N LEU A 121 -7.14 -32.25 -0.79
CA LEU A 121 -6.19 -31.54 -1.65
C LEU A 121 -4.81 -32.22 -1.58
N GLU A 122 -4.31 -32.50 -0.37
CA GLU A 122 -3.02 -33.17 -0.17
C GLU A 122 -2.99 -34.55 -0.81
N ALA A 123 -4.02 -35.36 -0.55
CA ALA A 123 -4.14 -36.72 -1.08
C ALA A 123 -4.37 -36.72 -2.60
N GLY A 124 -5.16 -35.77 -3.11
CA GLY A 124 -5.43 -35.59 -4.53
C GLY A 124 -4.17 -35.23 -5.31
N ASP A 125 -3.31 -34.39 -4.76
CA ASP A 125 -2.03 -34.04 -5.35
C ASP A 125 -1.03 -35.21 -5.29
N MET A 126 -0.84 -35.81 -4.11
CA MET A 126 0.05 -36.96 -3.90
C MET A 126 -0.30 -38.15 -4.79
N LEU A 127 -1.58 -38.54 -4.85
CA LEU A 127 -2.06 -39.65 -5.69
C LEU A 127 -2.41 -39.19 -7.11
N GLN A 128 -2.12 -37.94 -7.49
CA GLN A 128 -2.32 -37.37 -8.82
C GLN A 128 -3.77 -37.45 -9.36
N PHE A 129 -4.78 -37.34 -8.50
CA PHE A 129 -6.18 -37.06 -8.87
C PHE A 129 -6.37 -35.56 -9.11
N GLN A 130 -5.95 -35.09 -10.29
CA GLN A 130 -5.96 -33.67 -10.65
C GLN A 130 -7.35 -33.02 -10.54
N ASP A 131 -8.40 -33.71 -11.00
CA ASP A 131 -9.77 -33.18 -10.95
C ASP A 131 -10.26 -32.95 -9.52
N ILE A 132 -9.86 -33.80 -8.57
CA ILE A 132 -10.23 -33.66 -7.16
C ILE A 132 -9.39 -32.57 -6.51
N ARG A 133 -8.09 -32.52 -6.80
CA ARG A 133 -7.21 -31.45 -6.32
C ARG A 133 -7.77 -30.09 -6.72
N ASP A 134 -8.12 -29.91 -7.99
CA ASP A 134 -8.63 -28.64 -8.52
C ASP A 134 -10.01 -28.31 -7.92
N ALA A 135 -10.88 -29.30 -7.72
CA ALA A 135 -12.18 -29.10 -7.05
C ALA A 135 -12.05 -28.74 -5.56
N SER A 136 -11.10 -29.36 -4.85
CA SER A 136 -10.79 -29.03 -3.45
C SER A 136 -10.19 -27.63 -3.34
N ALA A 137 -9.28 -27.25 -4.25
CA ALA A 137 -8.72 -25.91 -4.30
C ALA A 137 -9.82 -24.86 -4.56
N ASP A 138 -10.71 -25.08 -5.53
CA ASP A 138 -11.84 -24.18 -5.82
C ASP A 138 -12.82 -24.08 -4.62
N PHE A 139 -12.95 -25.12 -3.80
CA PHE A 139 -13.76 -25.08 -2.57
C PHE A 139 -13.07 -24.27 -1.47
N LEU A 140 -11.77 -24.46 -1.27
CA LEU A 140 -10.97 -23.70 -0.30
C LEU A 140 -10.88 -22.22 -0.68
N GLU A 141 -10.78 -21.90 -1.97
CA GLU A 141 -10.82 -20.52 -2.47
C GLU A 141 -12.12 -19.80 -2.08
N LYS A 142 -13.26 -20.48 -2.14
CA LYS A 142 -14.57 -19.90 -1.79
C LYS A 142 -14.78 -19.74 -0.29
N ASN A 143 -14.10 -20.54 0.52
CA ASN A 143 -14.20 -20.55 1.98
C ASN A 143 -12.98 -19.91 2.65
N LEU A 144 -12.26 -19.03 1.95
CA LEU A 144 -11.11 -18.30 2.50
C LEU A 144 -11.59 -17.17 3.43
N TYR A 145 -11.14 -17.19 4.67
CA TYR A 145 -11.38 -16.14 5.67
C TYR A 145 -10.09 -15.81 6.45
N PRO A 146 -10.02 -14.65 7.14
CA PRO A 146 -8.77 -14.16 7.73
C PRO A 146 -8.08 -15.13 8.71
N GLY A 147 -8.83 -15.94 9.45
CA GLY A 147 -8.25 -16.90 10.40
C GLY A 147 -7.54 -18.09 9.74
N ASN A 148 -8.05 -18.57 8.61
CA ASN A 148 -7.48 -19.73 7.89
C ASN A 148 -6.40 -19.32 6.86
N CYS A 149 -6.27 -18.03 6.60
CA CYS A 149 -5.46 -17.50 5.51
C CYS A 149 -3.99 -17.96 5.53
N LEU A 150 -3.35 -18.05 6.71
CA LEU A 150 -1.95 -18.48 6.82
C LEU A 150 -1.78 -19.98 6.56
N ASN A 151 -2.72 -20.82 7.04
CA ASN A 151 -2.68 -22.25 6.78
C ASN A 151 -2.92 -22.53 5.30
N MET A 152 -3.90 -21.85 4.69
CA MET A 152 -4.16 -21.94 3.24
C MET A 152 -2.97 -21.46 2.41
N LEU A 153 -2.23 -20.46 2.87
CA LEU A 153 -1.00 -20.01 2.22
C LEU A 153 0.08 -21.09 2.23
N LEU A 154 0.32 -21.75 3.37
CA LEU A 154 1.30 -22.82 3.47
C LEU A 154 0.89 -24.05 2.67
N LEU A 155 -0.40 -24.41 2.72
CA LEU A 155 -0.96 -25.55 1.98
C LEU A 155 -0.87 -25.32 0.47
N SER A 156 -1.25 -24.13 0.00
CA SER A 156 -1.18 -23.79 -1.43
C SER A 156 0.25 -23.71 -1.96
N ASP A 157 1.21 -23.28 -1.15
CA ASP A 157 2.65 -23.30 -1.49
C ASP A 157 3.17 -24.74 -1.60
N ALA A 158 2.79 -25.62 -0.67
CA ALA A 158 3.20 -27.02 -0.68
C ALA A 158 2.65 -27.81 -1.88
N HIS A 159 1.43 -27.51 -2.31
CA HIS A 159 0.73 -28.20 -3.41
C HIS A 159 0.66 -27.39 -4.71
N CYS A 160 1.47 -26.33 -4.85
CA CYS A 160 1.59 -25.50 -6.05
C CYS A 160 0.24 -24.98 -6.61
N CYS A 161 -0.70 -24.63 -5.73
CA CYS A 161 -2.00 -24.08 -6.10
C CYS A 161 -1.90 -22.56 -6.26
N GLU A 162 -1.47 -22.10 -7.45
CA GLU A 162 -1.14 -20.69 -7.72
C GLU A 162 -2.29 -19.71 -7.41
N ARG A 163 -3.54 -20.03 -7.80
CA ARG A 163 -4.70 -19.17 -7.56
C ARG A 163 -5.01 -19.01 -6.07
N LEU A 164 -5.06 -20.13 -5.33
CA LEU A 164 -5.28 -20.12 -3.88
C LEU A 164 -4.13 -19.42 -3.15
N LEU A 165 -2.89 -19.61 -3.61
CA LEU A 165 -1.71 -18.94 -3.06
C LEU A 165 -1.81 -17.42 -3.22
N GLU A 166 -2.14 -16.92 -4.42
CA GLU A 166 -2.30 -15.49 -4.66
C GLU A 166 -3.41 -14.87 -3.79
N LEU A 167 -4.56 -15.53 -3.68
CA LEU A 167 -5.69 -15.03 -2.88
C LEU A 167 -5.36 -15.04 -1.39
N SER A 168 -4.76 -16.11 -0.90
CA SER A 168 -4.29 -16.24 0.49
C SER A 168 -3.23 -15.20 0.79
N TRP A 169 -2.27 -14.98 -0.12
CA TRP A 169 -1.24 -13.96 0.04
C TRP A 169 -1.81 -12.55 0.15
N ARG A 170 -2.71 -12.16 -0.75
CA ARG A 170 -3.37 -10.85 -0.69
C ARG A 170 -4.15 -10.67 0.60
N MET A 171 -4.84 -11.71 1.06
CA MET A 171 -5.59 -11.66 2.31
C MET A 171 -4.68 -11.56 3.54
N ALA A 172 -3.51 -12.22 3.52
CA ALA A 172 -2.50 -12.14 4.57
C ALA A 172 -1.92 -10.72 4.67
N LEU A 173 -1.64 -10.09 3.52
CA LEU A 173 -1.15 -8.72 3.46
C LEU A 173 -2.17 -7.71 4.01
N ALA A 174 -3.47 -7.91 3.71
CA ALA A 174 -4.54 -7.02 4.13
C ALA A 174 -4.90 -7.16 5.62
N ASN A 175 -4.77 -8.36 6.19
CA ASN A 175 -5.19 -8.66 7.58
C ASN A 175 -4.00 -8.90 8.52
N PHE A 176 -2.82 -8.38 8.20
CA PHE A 176 -1.60 -8.62 8.98
C PHE A 176 -1.76 -8.26 10.46
N THR A 177 -2.46 -7.16 10.77
CA THR A 177 -2.66 -6.66 12.15
C THR A 177 -3.42 -7.63 13.06
N SER A 178 -4.36 -8.41 12.51
CA SER A 178 -5.08 -9.44 13.26
C SER A 178 -4.30 -10.76 13.29
N LEU A 179 -3.65 -11.11 12.18
CA LEU A 179 -2.85 -12.33 12.03
C LEU A 179 -1.62 -12.36 12.95
N CYS A 180 -0.96 -11.24 13.21
CA CYS A 180 0.23 -11.21 14.08
C CYS A 180 -0.01 -11.71 15.51
N LYS A 181 -1.28 -11.76 15.95
CA LYS A 181 -1.67 -12.20 17.29
C LYS A 181 -2.02 -13.68 17.36
N THR A 182 -2.16 -14.37 16.23
CA THR A 182 -2.56 -15.78 16.19
C THR A 182 -1.36 -16.70 16.38
N GLU A 183 -1.62 -17.93 16.88
CA GLU A 183 -0.57 -18.94 16.98
C GLU A 183 -0.06 -19.40 15.62
N ASP A 184 -0.91 -19.39 14.60
CA ASP A 184 -0.54 -19.79 13.23
C ASP A 184 0.58 -18.91 12.68
N PHE A 185 0.55 -17.61 12.98
CA PHE A 185 1.64 -16.70 12.63
C PHE A 185 2.95 -17.08 13.31
N LEU A 186 2.92 -17.45 14.59
CA LEU A 186 4.11 -17.88 15.34
C LEU A 186 4.70 -19.19 14.79
N ARG A 187 3.90 -20.01 14.12
CA ARG A 187 4.32 -21.28 13.49
C ARG A 187 4.85 -21.12 12.07
N LEU A 188 4.73 -19.94 11.45
CA LEU A 188 5.19 -19.70 10.09
C LEU A 188 6.69 -20.03 9.90
N PRO A 189 7.09 -20.57 8.73
CA PRO A 189 8.48 -20.75 8.37
C PRO A 189 9.16 -19.40 8.13
N LYS A 190 10.48 -19.37 8.35
CA LYS A 190 11.32 -18.17 8.18
C LYS A 190 11.12 -17.51 6.81
N ASP A 191 11.15 -18.29 5.74
CA ASP A 191 11.19 -17.76 4.37
C ASP A 191 9.91 -17.01 4.02
N LYS A 192 8.75 -17.55 4.40
CA LYS A 192 7.45 -16.88 4.22
C LYS A 192 7.29 -15.65 5.10
N LEU A 193 7.80 -15.68 6.33
CA LEU A 193 7.80 -14.50 7.19
C LEU A 193 8.66 -13.37 6.60
N LEU A 194 9.84 -13.69 6.08
CA LEU A 194 10.71 -12.72 5.41
C LEU A 194 10.02 -12.09 4.20
N GLU A 195 9.43 -12.93 3.33
CA GLU A 195 8.70 -12.48 2.15
C GLU A 195 7.53 -11.54 2.53
N LEU A 196 6.81 -11.86 3.60
CA LEU A 196 5.68 -11.07 4.10
C LEU A 196 6.13 -9.71 4.66
N VAL A 197 7.20 -9.70 5.47
CA VAL A 197 7.73 -8.48 6.10
C VAL A 197 8.39 -7.55 5.07
N GLU A 198 9.09 -8.11 4.08
CA GLU A 198 9.75 -7.35 3.02
C GLU A 198 8.74 -6.70 2.05
N SER A 199 7.59 -7.34 1.82
CA SER A 199 6.55 -6.88 0.89
C SER A 199 6.16 -5.41 1.08
N GLU A 200 6.21 -4.63 -0.01
CA GLU A 200 5.77 -3.23 -0.02
C GLU A 200 4.24 -3.05 0.05
N GLU A 201 3.49 -4.13 -0.16
CA GLU A 201 2.03 -4.15 -0.21
C GLU A 201 1.38 -4.51 1.13
N LEU A 202 2.20 -4.84 2.14
CA LEU A 202 1.73 -5.13 3.50
C LEU A 202 0.94 -3.95 4.07
N GLU A 203 -0.30 -4.20 4.48
CA GLU A 203 -1.22 -3.19 5.02
C GLU A 203 -1.08 -3.16 6.54
N VAL A 204 -0.17 -2.31 7.02
CA VAL A 204 0.04 -2.12 8.46
C VAL A 204 -0.07 -0.66 8.80
N GLU A 205 -0.64 -0.42 9.98
CA GLU A 205 -0.82 0.91 10.49
C GLU A 205 0.51 1.51 10.96
N ASP A 206 1.18 0.80 11.86
CA ASP A 206 2.46 1.21 12.42
C ASP A 206 3.50 0.12 12.19
N GLU A 207 4.70 0.52 11.78
CA GLU A 207 5.84 -0.39 11.67
C GLU A 207 6.25 -0.93 13.05
N THR A 208 5.81 -0.29 14.15
CA THR A 208 5.94 -0.86 15.52
C THR A 208 5.27 -2.24 15.61
N LEU A 209 4.10 -2.43 15.00
CA LEU A 209 3.40 -3.71 15.00
C LEU A 209 4.19 -4.78 14.24
N VAL A 210 4.84 -4.41 13.13
CA VAL A 210 5.70 -5.33 12.36
C VAL A 210 6.91 -5.74 13.21
N TYR A 211 7.55 -4.78 13.88
CA TYR A 211 8.65 -5.05 14.78
C TYR A 211 8.23 -5.96 15.95
N GLU A 212 7.10 -5.66 16.60
CA GLU A 212 6.57 -6.47 17.71
C GLU A 212 6.20 -7.88 17.26
N ALA A 213 5.62 -8.04 16.07
CA ALA A 213 5.31 -9.35 15.49
C ALA A 213 6.57 -10.18 15.22
N VAL A 214 7.61 -9.57 14.65
CA VAL A 214 8.91 -10.23 14.41
C VAL A 214 9.55 -10.67 15.72
N ILE A 215 9.58 -9.79 16.74
CA ILE A 215 10.11 -10.13 18.06
C ILE A 215 9.26 -11.22 18.74
N GLY A 216 7.93 -11.18 18.61
CA GLY A 216 7.02 -12.20 19.09
C GLY A 216 7.30 -13.57 18.48
N TRP A 217 7.49 -13.63 17.16
CA TRP A 217 7.85 -14.86 16.44
C TRP A 217 9.19 -15.43 16.90
N ILE A 218 10.19 -14.59 17.15
CA ILE A 218 11.50 -15.05 17.64
C ILE A 218 11.42 -15.56 19.08
N ARG A 219 10.63 -14.90 19.94
CA ARG A 219 10.43 -15.30 21.34
C ARG A 219 9.75 -16.67 21.48
N TYR A 220 8.95 -17.09 20.49
CA TYR A 220 8.28 -18.40 20.50
C TYR A 220 9.27 -19.58 20.44
N ASP A 221 10.36 -19.48 19.68
CA ASP A 221 11.40 -20.51 19.58
C ASP A 221 12.80 -19.87 19.58
N LEU A 222 13.17 -19.32 20.74
CA LEU A 222 14.45 -18.63 20.96
C LEU A 222 15.69 -19.45 20.54
N PRO A 223 15.83 -20.75 20.84
CA PRO A 223 17.06 -21.48 20.54
C PRO A 223 17.38 -21.57 19.06
N ARG A 224 16.36 -21.73 18.19
CA ARG A 224 16.54 -21.90 16.74
C ARG A 224 16.44 -20.59 15.98
N ARG A 225 15.62 -19.65 16.45
CA ARG A 225 15.29 -18.41 15.72
C ARG A 225 16.23 -17.25 16.06
N HIS A 226 17.06 -17.36 17.08
CA HIS A 226 17.97 -16.29 17.49
C HIS A 226 18.99 -15.89 16.41
N GLU A 227 19.46 -16.83 15.58
CA GLU A 227 20.42 -16.56 14.50
C GLU A 227 19.79 -15.78 13.33
N VAL A 228 18.47 -15.87 13.18
CA VAL A 228 17.71 -15.26 12.07
C VAL A 228 17.34 -13.80 12.37
N LEU A 229 17.48 -13.37 13.63
CA LEU A 229 17.11 -12.02 14.08
C LEU A 229 17.70 -10.89 13.23
N PRO A 230 19.00 -10.85 12.88
CA PRO A 230 19.57 -9.73 12.12
C PRO A 230 18.97 -9.60 10.71
N GLU A 231 18.65 -10.72 10.08
CA GLU A 231 18.07 -10.75 8.73
C GLU A 231 16.64 -10.20 8.73
N LEU A 232 15.84 -10.63 9.71
CA LEU A 232 14.47 -10.10 9.91
C LEU A 232 14.48 -8.63 10.32
N LEU A 233 15.41 -8.19 11.19
CA LEU A 233 15.49 -6.78 11.57
C LEU A 233 15.84 -5.87 10.38
N ARG A 234 16.58 -6.39 9.40
CA ARG A 234 16.96 -5.65 8.19
C ARG A 234 15.79 -5.49 7.21
N SER A 235 14.82 -6.41 7.23
CA SER A 235 13.60 -6.29 6.42
C SER A 235 12.56 -5.37 7.08
N VAL A 236 12.59 -5.19 8.40
CA VAL A 236 11.76 -4.21 9.12
C VAL A 236 12.24 -2.78 8.83
N ARG A 237 11.29 -1.86 8.60
CA ARG A 237 11.59 -0.46 8.22
C ARG A 237 11.83 0.41 9.45
N LEU A 238 12.88 0.07 10.21
CA LEU A 238 13.19 0.65 11.52
C LEU A 238 13.30 2.18 11.52
N ALA A 239 13.71 2.81 10.40
CA ALA A 239 13.81 4.27 10.32
C ALA A 239 12.44 4.97 10.25
N LEU A 240 11.35 4.25 10.03
CA LEU A 240 9.99 4.81 10.07
C LEU A 240 9.42 4.84 11.50
N LEU A 241 9.96 4.04 12.43
CA LEU A 241 9.51 4.00 13.82
C LEU A 241 9.65 5.36 14.52
N PRO A 242 8.76 5.71 15.47
CA PRO A 242 8.91 6.93 16.28
C PRO A 242 10.29 7.00 16.96
N GLU A 243 10.92 8.18 16.99
CA GLU A 243 12.28 8.33 17.55
C GLU A 243 12.35 7.89 19.03
N SER A 244 11.31 8.21 19.79
CA SER A 244 11.18 7.81 21.20
C SER A 244 11.18 6.29 21.37
N TYR A 245 10.49 5.57 20.48
CA TYR A 245 10.39 4.11 20.51
C TYR A 245 11.69 3.45 20.06
N LEU A 246 12.30 3.92 18.96
CA LEU A 246 13.55 3.40 18.44
C LEU A 246 14.69 3.50 19.48
N ARG A 247 14.80 4.65 20.18
CA ARG A 247 15.84 4.87 21.19
C ARG A 247 15.57 4.16 22.51
N LYS A 248 14.31 4.10 22.97
CA LYS A 248 13.99 3.57 24.30
C LYS A 248 13.70 2.08 24.32
N GLN A 249 13.04 1.55 23.29
CA GLN A 249 12.61 0.15 23.26
C GLN A 249 13.50 -0.70 22.36
N VAL A 250 13.70 -0.31 21.10
CA VAL A 250 14.46 -1.13 20.14
C VAL A 250 15.95 -1.18 20.50
N ALA A 251 16.57 -0.02 20.77
CA ALA A 251 17.99 0.05 21.13
C ALA A 251 18.32 -0.57 22.50
N CYS A 252 17.34 -0.69 23.39
CA CYS A 252 17.53 -1.25 24.74
C CYS A 252 17.12 -2.73 24.84
N GLU A 253 16.58 -3.32 23.76
CA GLU A 253 16.09 -4.69 23.79
C GLU A 253 17.27 -5.67 23.93
N LYS A 254 17.17 -6.59 24.90
CA LYS A 254 18.23 -7.54 25.24
C LYS A 254 18.58 -8.51 24.09
N LEU A 255 17.60 -8.84 23.25
CA LEU A 255 17.78 -9.72 22.10
C LEU A 255 18.57 -9.05 20.96
N VAL A 256 18.44 -7.74 20.83
CA VAL A 256 19.13 -6.95 19.79
C VAL A 256 20.55 -6.61 20.25
N THR A 257 20.71 -6.22 21.52
CA THR A 257 22.01 -5.88 22.12
C THR A 257 22.93 -7.08 22.31
N SER A 258 22.40 -8.32 22.32
CA SER A 258 23.22 -9.53 22.37
C SER A 258 23.96 -9.80 21.05
N HIS A 259 23.51 -9.22 19.94
CA HIS A 259 24.09 -9.39 18.61
C HIS A 259 24.73 -8.11 18.09
N LYS A 260 26.02 -8.16 17.76
CA LYS A 260 26.74 -7.01 17.17
C LYS A 260 26.09 -6.51 15.89
N LEU A 261 25.63 -7.41 15.02
CA LEU A 261 24.96 -7.06 13.77
C LEU A 261 23.59 -6.39 14.02
N GLY A 262 22.88 -6.77 15.08
CA GLY A 262 21.62 -6.13 15.44
C GLY A 262 21.82 -4.68 15.90
N GLU A 263 22.87 -4.45 16.71
CA GLU A 263 23.24 -3.11 17.16
C GLU A 263 23.65 -2.19 16.00
N GLU A 264 24.44 -2.71 15.04
CA GLU A 264 24.81 -1.98 13.82
C GLU A 264 23.59 -1.58 12.98
N ILE A 265 22.63 -2.51 12.80
CA ILE A 265 21.38 -2.25 12.05
C ILE A 265 20.56 -1.14 12.73
N VAL A 266 20.43 -1.17 14.07
CA VAL A 266 19.70 -0.12 14.80
C VAL A 266 20.44 1.22 14.73
N ALA A 267 21.77 1.23 14.86
CA ALA A 267 22.57 2.44 14.72
C ALA A 267 22.43 3.07 13.33
N ASP A 268 22.43 2.24 12.28
CA ASP A 268 22.19 2.68 10.91
C ASP A 268 20.75 3.17 10.70
N ALA A 269 19.75 2.52 11.32
CA ALA A 269 18.37 2.99 11.29
C ALA A 269 18.22 4.38 11.95
N VAL A 270 18.88 4.61 13.10
CA VAL A 270 18.92 5.93 13.76
C VAL A 270 19.60 6.97 12.87
N ARG A 271 20.71 6.61 12.22
CA ARG A 271 21.40 7.49 11.27
C ARG A 271 20.52 7.83 10.08
N CYS A 272 19.78 6.85 9.54
CA CYS A 272 18.82 7.03 8.47
C CYS A 272 17.65 7.92 8.91
N LYS A 273 17.09 7.72 10.12
CA LYS A 273 16.07 8.60 10.71
C LYS A 273 16.53 10.06 10.73
N MET A 274 17.77 10.30 11.17
CA MET A 274 18.35 11.64 11.20
C MET A 274 18.49 12.24 9.80
N LYS A 275 18.91 11.45 8.81
CA LYS A 275 18.95 11.89 7.41
C LYS A 275 17.57 12.22 6.85
N ILE A 276 16.53 11.47 7.22
CA ILE A 276 15.14 11.76 6.82
C ILE A 276 14.69 13.11 7.39
N LEU A 277 14.87 13.32 8.70
CA LEU A 277 14.50 14.59 9.36
C LEU A 277 15.26 15.79 8.78
N GLN A 278 16.51 15.58 8.40
CA GLN A 278 17.36 16.60 7.78
C GLN A 278 17.13 16.72 6.27
N ASN A 279 16.28 15.88 5.65
CA ASN A 279 16.11 15.78 4.20
C ASN A 279 17.46 15.63 3.46
N ASP A 280 18.42 14.90 4.02
CA ASP A 280 19.75 14.73 3.45
C ASP A 280 19.79 13.57 2.44
N GLY A 281 19.32 13.86 1.23
CA GLY A 281 19.35 12.97 0.07
C GLY A 281 18.06 12.20 -0.16
N LEU A 282 18.00 11.46 -1.27
CA LEU A 282 16.93 10.48 -1.50
C LEU A 282 17.20 9.27 -0.62
N VAL A 283 16.30 9.00 0.31
CA VAL A 283 16.44 7.81 1.16
C VAL A 283 15.90 6.62 0.38
N THR A 284 16.82 5.88 -0.27
CA THR A 284 16.53 4.72 -1.11
C THR A 284 16.68 3.38 -0.38
N GLY A 285 17.24 3.39 0.84
CA GLY A 285 17.40 2.16 1.63
C GLY A 285 16.06 1.56 2.06
N CYS A 286 15.96 0.23 2.04
CA CYS A 286 14.75 -0.50 2.45
C CYS A 286 14.29 -0.13 3.87
N CYS A 287 15.23 0.21 4.76
CA CYS A 287 14.96 0.59 6.15
C CYS A 287 14.13 1.88 6.32
N ALA A 288 13.97 2.69 5.28
CA ALA A 288 13.39 4.03 5.33
C ALA A 288 12.40 4.33 4.20
N ARG A 289 12.19 3.38 3.29
CA ARG A 289 11.18 3.51 2.24
C ARG A 289 9.81 3.14 2.81
N PRO A 290 8.81 4.05 2.80
CA PRO A 290 7.47 3.74 3.27
C PRO A 290 6.76 2.67 2.41
N ARG A 291 5.86 1.89 3.03
CA ARG A 291 5.04 0.88 2.33
C ARG A 291 4.08 1.59 1.38
N LYS A 292 3.80 1.03 0.20
CA LYS A 292 2.97 1.69 -0.84
C LYS A 292 1.59 2.08 -0.34
N VAL A 293 1.05 1.34 0.65
CA VAL A 293 -0.29 1.55 1.20
C VAL A 293 -0.32 2.58 2.33
N SER A 294 0.83 2.97 2.87
CA SER A 294 0.94 3.82 4.09
C SER A 294 0.71 5.31 3.86
N GLN A 295 0.64 5.78 2.62
CA GLN A 295 0.47 7.19 2.30
C GLN A 295 -0.84 7.43 1.56
N ALA A 296 -1.50 8.55 1.85
CA ALA A 296 -2.71 8.99 1.20
C ALA A 296 -2.52 10.41 0.68
N LEU A 297 -2.93 10.64 -0.56
CA LEU A 297 -2.97 11.98 -1.15
C LEU A 297 -4.38 12.53 -1.00
N LEU A 298 -4.50 13.70 -0.37
CA LEU A 298 -5.77 14.36 -0.10
C LEU A 298 -5.85 15.70 -0.85
N LEU A 299 -6.93 15.84 -1.61
CA LEU A 299 -7.30 17.02 -2.38
C LEU A 299 -8.39 17.76 -1.61
N LEU A 300 -8.11 19.00 -1.21
CA LEU A 300 -8.98 19.78 -0.34
C LEU A 300 -9.65 20.92 -1.12
N GLY A 301 -10.96 20.79 -1.34
CA GLY A 301 -11.87 21.79 -1.88
C GLY A 301 -11.51 22.34 -3.26
N GLY A 302 -12.36 23.18 -3.85
CA GLY A 302 -12.03 23.96 -5.04
C GLY A 302 -11.79 25.44 -4.73
N GLN A 303 -10.83 26.07 -5.43
CA GLN A 303 -10.47 27.49 -5.26
C GLN A 303 -11.65 28.46 -5.51
N THR A 304 -12.65 28.03 -6.31
CA THR A 304 -13.82 28.87 -6.69
C THR A 304 -15.18 28.24 -6.36
N PHE A 305 -15.34 26.92 -6.52
CA PHE A 305 -16.56 26.14 -6.29
C PHE A 305 -16.23 24.85 -5.54
N MET A 306 -17.20 24.22 -4.85
CA MET A 306 -16.98 22.96 -4.11
C MET A 306 -15.89 23.08 -3.03
N CYS A 307 -15.93 24.14 -2.21
CA CYS A 307 -14.95 24.38 -1.14
C CYS A 307 -15.17 23.48 0.10
N ASP A 308 -16.19 22.64 0.08
CA ASP A 308 -16.64 21.70 1.11
C ASP A 308 -16.09 20.29 0.92
N LYS A 309 -15.80 19.88 -0.32
CA LYS A 309 -15.44 18.49 -0.62
C LYS A 309 -13.97 18.19 -0.35
N ILE A 310 -13.72 17.04 0.29
CA ILE A 310 -12.41 16.38 0.35
C ILE A 310 -12.43 15.17 -0.56
N TYR A 311 -11.34 14.97 -1.29
CA TYR A 311 -11.10 13.75 -2.02
C TYR A 311 -9.80 13.09 -1.60
N MET A 312 -9.82 11.78 -1.45
CA MET A 312 -8.65 10.96 -1.21
C MET A 312 -8.32 10.15 -2.46
N LEU A 313 -7.07 10.15 -2.88
CA LEU A 313 -6.60 9.24 -3.92
C LEU A 313 -6.36 7.87 -3.31
N ASP A 314 -7.02 6.85 -3.85
CA ASP A 314 -6.65 5.47 -3.58
C ASP A 314 -5.53 5.03 -4.53
N HIS A 315 -4.38 4.65 -3.97
CA HIS A 315 -3.24 4.19 -4.75
C HIS A 315 -3.50 2.86 -5.46
N LYS A 316 -4.41 2.01 -4.96
CA LYS A 316 -4.70 0.69 -5.53
C LYS A 316 -5.52 0.79 -6.82
N THR A 317 -6.57 1.59 -6.80
CA THR A 317 -7.49 1.76 -7.93
C THR A 317 -7.13 2.97 -8.80
N SER A 318 -6.25 3.86 -8.32
CA SER A 318 -6.01 5.19 -8.90
C SER A 318 -7.28 6.04 -9.04
N GLU A 319 -8.30 5.71 -8.24
CA GLU A 319 -9.57 6.43 -8.18
C GLU A 319 -9.55 7.50 -7.09
N ILE A 320 -10.37 8.51 -7.30
CA ILE A 320 -10.52 9.66 -6.39
C ILE A 320 -11.82 9.46 -5.62
N ILE A 321 -11.71 9.12 -4.34
CA ILE A 321 -12.84 8.77 -3.48
C ILE A 321 -13.23 10.00 -2.63
N PRO A 322 -14.50 10.43 -2.60
CA PRO A 322 -14.94 11.49 -1.71
C PRO A 322 -14.86 11.07 -0.24
N ARG A 323 -14.66 12.04 0.65
CA ARG A 323 -14.57 11.90 2.11
C ARG A 323 -15.50 12.89 2.83
N ALA A 324 -15.51 12.87 4.16
CA ALA A 324 -16.34 13.77 4.97
C ALA A 324 -16.17 15.25 4.57
N ASP A 325 -17.31 15.92 4.38
CA ASP A 325 -17.35 17.31 3.96
C ASP A 325 -16.83 18.26 5.06
N ILE A 326 -16.11 19.31 4.65
CA ILE A 326 -15.55 20.32 5.54
C ILE A 326 -16.72 21.08 6.22
N PRO A 327 -16.83 21.08 7.57
CA PRO A 327 -17.94 21.69 8.29
C PRO A 327 -18.13 23.20 8.06
N SER A 328 -17.07 23.89 7.62
CA SER A 328 -17.09 25.31 7.28
C SER A 328 -16.24 25.56 6.02
N PRO A 329 -16.82 25.48 4.81
CA PRO A 329 -16.08 25.67 3.57
C PRO A 329 -15.56 27.10 3.46
N ARG A 330 -14.25 27.26 3.25
CA ARG A 330 -13.58 28.56 3.15
C ARG A 330 -12.69 28.61 1.92
N LYS A 331 -12.57 29.80 1.32
CA LYS A 331 -11.66 30.05 0.20
C LYS A 331 -10.30 30.46 0.72
N GLU A 332 -9.24 30.17 -0.03
CA GLU A 332 -7.86 30.57 0.28
C GLU A 332 -7.41 30.16 1.71
N CYS A 333 -7.90 29.01 2.18
CA CYS A 333 -7.38 28.36 3.38
C CYS A 333 -6.05 27.66 3.05
N SER A 334 -5.27 27.40 4.10
CA SER A 334 -4.04 26.62 3.99
C SER A 334 -4.23 25.31 4.72
N ALA A 335 -3.71 24.23 4.16
CA ALA A 335 -3.76 22.93 4.78
C ALA A 335 -2.36 22.33 4.91
N CYS A 336 -2.16 21.60 5.99
CA CYS A 336 -0.92 20.91 6.27
C CYS A 336 -1.23 19.58 6.97
N ALA A 337 -0.48 18.54 6.62
CA ALA A 337 -0.60 17.23 7.23
C ALA A 337 0.50 17.05 8.28
N ILE A 338 0.12 16.52 9.45
CA ILE A 338 1.03 16.08 10.50
C ILE A 338 0.59 14.65 10.87
N GLY A 339 1.41 13.65 10.56
CA GLY A 339 1.05 12.24 10.71
C GLY A 339 -0.22 11.87 9.93
N CYS A 340 -1.24 11.36 10.63
CA CYS A 340 -2.58 11.05 10.11
C CYS A 340 -3.59 12.21 10.19
N LYS A 341 -3.18 13.38 10.65
CA LYS A 341 -4.11 14.50 10.87
C LYS A 341 -3.86 15.60 9.85
N VAL A 342 -4.93 16.08 9.23
CA VAL A 342 -4.89 17.23 8.32
C VAL A 342 -5.45 18.44 9.03
N TYR A 343 -4.62 19.48 9.14
CA TYR A 343 -4.97 20.75 9.75
C TYR A 343 -5.32 21.75 8.66
N ILE A 344 -6.56 22.23 8.66
CA ILE A 344 -7.04 23.34 7.82
C ILE A 344 -7.05 24.60 8.68
N THR A 345 -6.37 25.64 8.19
CA THR A 345 -6.18 26.89 8.91
C THR A 345 -6.75 28.08 8.14
N GLY A 346 -7.51 28.92 8.83
CA GLY A 346 -7.96 30.23 8.36
C GLY A 346 -8.79 30.22 7.09
N GLY A 347 -8.56 31.21 6.24
CA GLY A 347 -9.29 31.42 4.98
C GLY A 347 -10.35 32.51 5.05
N LYS A 348 -10.96 32.79 3.90
CA LYS A 348 -11.96 33.83 3.71
C LYS A 348 -13.36 33.22 3.53
N GLY A 349 -14.31 33.67 4.35
CA GLY A 349 -15.72 33.32 4.24
C GLY A 349 -16.47 34.22 3.23
N SER A 350 -17.74 33.91 2.98
CA SER A 350 -18.65 34.71 2.14
C SER A 350 -18.88 36.12 2.69
N GLU A 351 -18.86 36.29 4.02
CA GLU A 351 -19.12 37.57 4.71
C GLU A 351 -17.89 38.51 4.79
N ASN A 352 -16.93 38.38 3.86
CA ASN A 352 -15.69 39.19 3.78
C ASN A 352 -14.75 39.16 5.00
N GLY A 353 -15.06 38.41 6.06
CA GLY A 353 -14.18 38.20 7.20
C GLY A 353 -13.08 37.16 6.95
N ALA A 354 -11.86 37.48 7.39
CA ALA A 354 -10.80 36.50 7.58
C ALA A 354 -11.14 35.63 8.82
N SER A 355 -10.79 34.34 8.79
CA SER A 355 -11.05 33.43 9.91
C SER A 355 -9.80 33.10 10.72
N LYS A 356 -10.02 32.82 12.00
CA LYS A 356 -9.05 32.24 12.93
C LYS A 356 -9.31 30.76 13.23
N ASP A 357 -10.39 30.18 12.68
CA ASP A 357 -10.73 28.79 12.96
C ASP A 357 -9.69 27.82 12.40
N VAL A 358 -9.50 26.72 13.13
CA VAL A 358 -8.66 25.60 12.75
C VAL A 358 -9.48 24.33 12.84
N TRP A 359 -9.52 23.57 11.76
CA TRP A 359 -10.21 22.29 11.67
C TRP A 359 -9.18 21.19 11.48
N VAL A 360 -9.36 20.09 12.21
CA VAL A 360 -8.51 18.92 12.15
C VAL A 360 -9.34 17.77 11.61
N TYR A 361 -8.88 17.20 10.51
CA TYR A 361 -9.46 16.01 9.92
C TYR A 361 -8.61 14.81 10.28
N ASP A 362 -9.21 13.84 10.96
CA ASP A 362 -8.59 12.56 11.26
C ASP A 362 -8.84 11.60 10.09
N THR A 363 -7.77 11.22 9.38
CA THR A 363 -7.89 10.34 8.21
C THR A 363 -8.22 8.90 8.57
N LEU A 364 -8.02 8.50 9.84
CA LEU A 364 -8.31 7.15 10.32
C LEU A 364 -9.81 6.95 10.55
N HIS A 365 -10.43 7.90 11.26
CA HIS A 365 -11.83 7.82 11.66
C HIS A 365 -12.79 8.53 10.69
N ASP A 366 -12.27 9.27 9.69
CA ASP A 366 -13.04 10.11 8.77
C ASP A 366 -13.88 11.16 9.51
N GLU A 367 -13.33 11.72 10.60
CA GLU A 367 -14.01 12.65 11.48
C GLU A 367 -13.33 14.03 11.52
N TRP A 368 -14.15 15.05 11.78
CA TRP A 368 -13.71 16.43 11.93
C TRP A 368 -13.76 16.88 13.38
N ALA A 369 -12.66 17.43 13.86
CA ALA A 369 -12.56 18.10 15.15
C ALA A 369 -12.17 19.56 14.99
N LYS A 370 -12.58 20.40 15.94
CA LYS A 370 -12.14 21.80 16.00
C LYS A 370 -10.96 21.91 16.98
N ALA A 371 -9.85 22.48 16.52
CA ALA A 371 -8.68 22.74 17.37
C ALA A 371 -8.70 24.17 17.91
N ALA A 372 -7.73 24.50 18.78
CA ALA A 372 -7.55 25.86 19.26
C ALA A 372 -7.46 26.86 18.09
N PRO A 373 -8.20 27.99 18.15
CA PRO A 373 -8.18 28.98 17.07
C PRO A 373 -6.83 29.69 17.02
N MET A 374 -6.42 30.09 15.81
CA MET A 374 -5.24 30.94 15.60
C MET A 374 -5.37 32.27 16.37
N LEU A 375 -4.23 32.88 16.67
CA LEU A 375 -4.14 34.19 17.31
C LEU A 375 -4.58 35.30 16.35
N VAL A 376 -4.30 35.14 15.06
CA VAL A 376 -4.60 36.16 14.03
C VAL A 376 -5.43 35.55 12.91
N ALA A 377 -6.56 36.21 12.62
CA ALA A 377 -7.40 35.84 11.49
C ALA A 377 -6.73 36.20 10.16
N ARG A 378 -6.59 35.22 9.26
CA ARG A 378 -5.84 35.38 8.01
C ARG A 378 -6.35 34.50 6.86
N PHE A 379 -6.04 34.92 5.63
CA PHE A 379 -6.29 34.18 4.39
C PHE A 379 -5.12 34.32 3.41
N GLY A 380 -4.96 33.37 2.48
CA GLY A 380 -3.84 33.37 1.52
C GLY A 380 -2.46 33.21 2.18
N HIS A 381 -2.42 32.62 3.37
CA HIS A 381 -1.20 32.28 4.11
C HIS A 381 -0.66 30.92 3.69
N GLY A 382 0.63 30.69 3.92
CA GLY A 382 1.24 29.37 3.78
C GLY A 382 1.27 28.64 5.11
N SER A 383 1.04 27.33 5.09
CA SER A 383 1.26 26.44 6.22
C SER A 383 2.30 25.37 5.87
N ALA A 384 3.14 25.03 6.83
CA ALA A 384 4.11 23.95 6.71
C ALA A 384 4.30 23.23 8.05
N GLU A 385 4.61 21.94 7.96
CA GLU A 385 5.00 21.11 9.10
C GLU A 385 6.51 21.24 9.29
N LEU A 386 6.90 21.33 10.56
CA LEU A 386 8.29 21.29 10.97
C LEU A 386 8.34 20.72 12.39
N ASP A 387 9.04 19.60 12.55
CA ASP A 387 9.25 18.95 13.84
C ASP A 387 7.93 18.61 14.54
N ASN A 388 7.00 17.98 13.80
CA ASN A 388 5.64 17.64 14.24
C ASN A 388 4.78 18.84 14.70
N CYS A 389 5.22 20.06 14.40
CA CYS A 389 4.50 21.27 14.74
C CYS A 389 4.04 22.01 13.48
N LEU A 390 2.93 22.72 13.60
CA LEU A 390 2.33 23.45 12.49
C LEU A 390 2.78 24.91 12.52
N TYR A 391 3.37 25.39 11.43
CA TYR A 391 3.73 26.79 11.26
C TYR A 391 2.83 27.46 10.23
N VAL A 392 2.29 28.62 10.60
CA VAL A 392 1.43 29.44 9.76
C VAL A 392 2.11 30.78 9.49
N VAL A 393 2.39 31.05 8.22
CA VAL A 393 3.28 32.13 7.79
C VAL A 393 2.56 33.11 6.87
N GLY A 394 2.60 34.39 7.22
CA GLY A 394 2.15 35.50 6.36
C GLY A 394 0.65 35.51 6.07
N GLY A 395 0.28 35.90 4.85
CA GLY A 395 -1.11 36.04 4.40
C GLY A 395 -1.66 37.47 4.56
N HIS A 396 -2.96 37.60 4.40
CA HIS A 396 -3.69 38.86 4.53
C HIS A 396 -4.63 38.82 5.71
N THR A 397 -4.82 39.96 6.36
CA THR A 397 -5.93 40.16 7.30
C THR A 397 -6.85 41.27 6.80
N ALA A 398 -8.16 41.12 7.03
CA ALA A 398 -9.11 42.19 6.77
C ALA A 398 -9.12 43.12 7.98
N VAL A 399 -8.67 44.36 7.82
CA VAL A 399 -8.79 45.37 8.88
C VAL A 399 -10.25 45.81 8.94
N SER A 400 -10.94 45.47 10.03
CA SER A 400 -12.26 46.03 10.32
C SER A 400 -12.13 47.54 10.54
N GLY A 401 -12.87 48.34 9.77
CA GLY A 401 -13.04 49.79 10.05
C GLY A 401 -12.45 50.79 9.04
N ALA A 402 -11.89 50.37 7.90
CA ALA A 402 -11.42 51.31 6.86
C ALA A 402 -12.27 51.20 5.57
N PHE A 403 -13.25 52.10 5.43
CA PHE A 403 -13.87 52.44 4.14
C PHE A 403 -13.12 53.63 3.53
N PRO A 404 -12.80 53.68 2.22
CA PRO A 404 -13.01 52.66 1.19
C PRO A 404 -11.96 51.53 1.29
N ALA A 405 -12.30 50.36 0.71
CA ALA A 405 -11.51 49.12 0.74
C ALA A 405 -10.01 49.35 0.50
N SER A 406 -9.26 49.57 1.58
CA SER A 406 -7.81 49.72 1.55
C SER A 406 -7.14 48.36 1.34
N PRO A 407 -5.99 48.33 0.64
CA PRO A 407 -5.37 47.10 0.18
C PRO A 407 -5.07 46.17 1.35
N SER A 408 -5.38 44.89 1.17
CA SER A 408 -5.07 43.84 2.14
C SER A 408 -3.60 43.95 2.59
N VAL A 409 -3.36 44.23 3.87
CA VAL A 409 -2.00 44.37 4.39
C VAL A 409 -1.39 42.97 4.50
N SER A 410 -0.28 42.74 3.80
CA SER A 410 0.50 41.49 3.93
C SER A 410 1.07 41.40 5.35
N LEU A 411 0.70 40.34 6.07
CA LEU A 411 1.13 40.10 7.44
C LEU A 411 2.59 39.68 7.50
N LYS A 412 3.29 40.12 8.55
CA LYS A 412 4.62 39.62 8.93
C LYS A 412 4.57 38.56 10.02
N GLN A 413 3.45 38.44 10.72
CA GLN A 413 3.31 37.56 11.88
C GLN A 413 3.34 36.09 11.46
N VAL A 414 4.07 35.30 12.25
CA VAL A 414 4.19 33.86 12.08
C VAL A 414 3.76 33.21 13.39
N GLU A 415 2.90 32.21 13.26
CA GLU A 415 2.33 31.48 14.38
C GLU A 415 2.78 30.03 14.31
N HIS A 416 3.06 29.47 15.48
CA HIS A 416 3.47 28.09 15.68
C HIS A 416 2.44 27.41 16.59
N TYR A 417 1.94 26.26 16.16
CA TYR A 417 0.99 25.44 16.89
C TYR A 417 1.61 24.10 17.26
N ASP A 418 1.51 23.79 18.54
CA ASP A 418 1.89 22.51 19.11
C ASP A 418 0.62 21.64 19.23
N PRO A 419 0.50 20.55 18.45
CA PRO A 419 -0.63 19.64 18.52
C PRO A 419 -0.77 18.88 19.84
N GLN A 420 0.30 18.69 20.63
CA GLN A 420 0.25 17.98 21.90
C GLN A 420 -0.36 18.85 23.01
N LEU A 421 -0.07 20.16 22.96
CA LEU A 421 -0.58 21.14 23.92
C LEU A 421 -1.86 21.84 23.47
N ASP A 422 -2.29 21.63 22.22
CA ASP A 422 -3.37 22.35 21.53
C ASP A 422 -3.26 23.87 21.73
N LYS A 423 -2.06 24.42 21.47
CA LYS A 423 -1.75 25.82 21.78
C LYS A 423 -0.98 26.51 20.67
N TRP A 424 -1.43 27.72 20.34
CA TRP A 424 -0.75 28.65 19.44
C TRP A 424 0.21 29.58 20.18
N SER A 425 1.34 29.86 19.55
CA SER A 425 2.41 30.74 20.03
C SER A 425 2.95 31.60 18.89
N LEU A 426 3.38 32.83 19.20
CA LEU A 426 4.02 33.69 18.21
C LEU A 426 5.52 33.41 18.16
N VAL A 427 6.04 33.29 16.94
CA VAL A 427 7.50 33.22 16.69
C VAL A 427 7.97 34.52 16.04
N ALA A 428 9.28 34.63 15.78
CA ALA A 428 9.83 35.85 15.17
C ALA A 428 9.09 36.18 13.86
N PRO A 429 8.77 37.48 13.63
CA PRO A 429 8.06 37.89 12.42
C PRO A 429 8.97 37.84 11.19
N LEU A 430 8.35 37.66 10.03
CA LEU A 430 9.01 37.77 8.73
C LEU A 430 9.70 39.13 8.57
N ARG A 431 10.80 39.15 7.81
CA ARG A 431 11.49 40.40 7.44
C ARG A 431 10.59 41.24 6.54
N GLU A 432 10.01 40.59 5.54
CA GLU A 432 9.07 41.17 4.59
C GLU A 432 7.75 40.41 4.63
N GLY A 433 6.64 41.14 4.76
CA GLY A 433 5.31 40.54 4.80
C GLY A 433 4.95 40.01 3.41
N VAL A 434 4.51 38.76 3.35
CA VAL A 434 4.20 38.07 2.09
C VAL A 434 2.85 37.36 2.19
N SER A 435 2.14 37.32 1.07
CA SER A 435 0.90 36.57 0.88
C SER A 435 0.98 35.73 -0.39
N ASN A 436 0.23 34.63 -0.44
CA ASN A 436 0.25 33.66 -1.56
C ASN A 436 1.67 33.15 -1.89
N ALA A 437 2.51 33.04 -0.86
CA ALA A 437 3.87 32.49 -0.94
C ALA A 437 3.83 30.97 -0.77
N ALA A 438 4.81 30.28 -1.35
CA ALA A 438 5.03 28.87 -1.07
C ALA A 438 5.86 28.73 0.22
N VAL A 439 5.38 27.93 1.16
CA VAL A 439 6.04 27.71 2.45
C VAL A 439 6.31 26.23 2.60
N VAL A 440 7.53 25.88 2.99
CA VAL A 440 7.95 24.47 3.08
C VAL A 440 9.00 24.29 4.18
N GLY A 441 8.89 23.20 4.94
CA GLY A 441 9.90 22.77 5.90
C GLY A 441 10.96 21.91 5.21
N ALA A 442 12.24 22.26 5.36
CA ALA A 442 13.36 21.45 4.88
C ALA A 442 14.58 21.63 5.79
N LYS A 443 15.33 20.54 6.05
CA LYS A 443 16.55 20.56 6.88
C LYS A 443 16.34 21.21 8.26
N MET A 444 15.23 20.90 8.94
CA MET A 444 14.86 21.52 10.23
C MET A 444 14.72 23.05 10.19
N LYS A 445 14.46 23.63 9.02
CA LYS A 445 14.23 25.07 8.80
C LYS A 445 12.99 25.30 7.95
N LEU A 446 12.38 26.48 8.06
CA LEU A 446 11.28 26.86 7.16
C LEU A 446 11.81 27.78 6.07
N PHE A 447 11.40 27.50 4.84
CA PHE A 447 11.67 28.33 3.68
C PHE A 447 10.39 28.91 3.12
N VAL A 448 10.44 30.21 2.80
CA VAL A 448 9.35 30.95 2.18
C VAL A 448 9.83 31.47 0.84
N PHE A 449 9.13 31.06 -0.21
CA PHE A 449 9.44 31.39 -1.60
C PHE A 449 8.34 32.24 -2.22
N GLY A 450 8.73 33.33 -2.87
CA GLY A 450 7.82 34.14 -3.67
C GLY A 450 6.80 34.92 -2.83
N GLY A 451 5.65 35.16 -3.46
CA GLY A 451 4.50 35.81 -2.85
C GLY A 451 4.38 37.30 -3.17
N THR A 452 3.23 37.86 -2.82
CA THR A 452 2.92 39.27 -3.01
C THR A 452 3.33 40.05 -1.76
N SER A 453 4.26 40.99 -1.93
CA SER A 453 4.61 41.97 -0.92
C SER A 453 4.13 43.37 -1.34
N ALA A 454 4.13 44.31 -0.39
CA ALA A 454 3.73 45.69 -0.65
C ALA A 454 4.61 46.38 -1.73
N ASN A 455 5.88 45.96 -1.87
CA ASN A 455 6.81 46.50 -2.86
C ASN A 455 6.90 45.58 -4.08
N GLN A 456 6.08 45.83 -5.10
CA GLN A 456 5.98 44.99 -6.31
C GLN A 456 7.17 45.09 -7.28
N GLU A 457 8.07 46.06 -7.09
CA GLU A 457 9.17 46.35 -8.02
C GLU A 457 10.43 45.48 -7.83
N LYS A 458 10.55 44.76 -6.71
CA LYS A 458 11.72 43.92 -6.41
C LYS A 458 11.42 42.44 -6.62
N LEU A 459 12.42 41.70 -7.08
CA LEU A 459 12.36 40.23 -7.09
C LEU A 459 12.06 39.71 -5.68
N PRO A 460 11.15 38.72 -5.55
CA PRO A 460 10.81 38.19 -4.26
C PRO A 460 12.03 37.54 -3.62
N LYS A 461 12.16 37.73 -2.31
CA LYS A 461 13.27 37.20 -1.51
C LYS A 461 12.90 35.84 -0.95
N VAL A 462 13.89 34.95 -0.88
CA VAL A 462 13.77 33.70 -0.13
C VAL A 462 13.99 34.03 1.34
N GLN A 463 13.01 33.78 2.19
CA GLN A 463 13.14 33.98 3.63
C GLN A 463 13.29 32.61 4.31
N CYS A 464 14.32 32.46 5.15
CA CYS A 464 14.62 31.22 5.87
C CYS A 464 14.49 31.46 7.38
N PHE A 465 13.71 30.64 8.06
CA PHE A 465 13.56 30.64 9.51
C PHE A 465 14.40 29.53 10.13
N ASP A 466 15.20 29.91 11.12
CA ASP A 466 15.90 28.98 11.99
C ASP A 466 15.15 28.89 13.33
N PRO A 467 14.51 27.75 13.65
CA PRO A 467 13.78 27.57 14.91
C PRO A 467 14.68 27.65 16.14
N CYS A 468 15.91 27.14 16.07
CA CYS A 468 16.84 27.13 17.20
C CYS A 468 17.26 28.55 17.61
N GLN A 469 17.37 29.46 16.64
CA GLN A 469 17.68 30.87 16.89
C GLN A 469 16.44 31.76 16.98
N ASN A 470 15.25 31.21 16.69
CA ASN A 470 14.01 31.95 16.49
C ASN A 470 14.21 33.21 15.63
N ARG A 471 14.83 33.07 14.44
CA ARG A 471 15.23 34.21 13.62
C ARG A 471 15.08 33.95 12.12
N TRP A 472 14.62 34.97 11.41
CA TRP A 472 14.55 35.00 9.96
C TRP A 472 15.79 35.60 9.31
N THR A 473 16.29 34.93 8.28
CA THR A 473 17.38 35.33 7.40
C THR A 473 16.92 35.37 5.95
N VAL A 474 17.65 36.08 5.10
CA VAL A 474 17.37 36.18 3.66
C VAL A 474 18.59 35.64 2.91
N PRO A 475 18.65 34.32 2.64
CA PRO A 475 19.82 33.72 2.01
C PRO A 475 19.93 33.99 0.50
N ALA A 476 18.82 34.19 -0.20
CA ALA A 476 18.80 34.32 -1.66
C ALA A 476 17.61 35.14 -2.16
N SER A 477 17.63 35.48 -3.45
CA SER A 477 16.49 36.04 -4.19
C SER A 477 15.98 35.03 -5.21
N CYS A 478 14.68 35.04 -5.50
CA CYS A 478 14.10 34.20 -6.53
C CYS A 478 14.58 34.66 -7.92
N PRO A 479 14.79 33.74 -8.87
CA PRO A 479 15.27 34.07 -10.21
C PRO A 479 14.23 34.84 -11.05
N GLN A 480 12.94 34.77 -10.66
CA GLN A 480 11.82 35.40 -11.36
C GLN A 480 10.78 35.93 -10.35
N PRO A 481 9.89 36.86 -10.76
CA PRO A 481 8.81 37.36 -9.93
C PRO A 481 7.71 36.31 -9.77
N TRP A 482 7.89 35.40 -8.83
CA TRP A 482 6.97 34.31 -8.58
C TRP A 482 5.85 34.66 -7.60
N ARG A 483 4.61 34.49 -8.06
CA ARG A 483 3.39 34.56 -7.24
C ARG A 483 2.57 33.29 -7.44
N TYR A 484 1.80 32.88 -6.43
CA TYR A 484 0.97 31.67 -6.50
C TYR A 484 1.74 30.39 -6.87
N THR A 485 3.00 30.29 -6.44
CA THR A 485 3.84 29.11 -6.65
C THR A 485 3.49 27.99 -5.68
N ALA A 486 3.76 26.76 -6.10
CA ALA A 486 3.84 25.61 -5.21
C ALA A 486 5.30 25.25 -4.95
N ALA A 487 5.60 24.79 -3.74
CA ALA A 487 6.91 24.23 -3.40
C ALA A 487 6.72 22.89 -2.69
N ALA A 488 7.60 21.94 -2.96
CA ALA A 488 7.62 20.64 -2.32
C ALA A 488 9.07 20.16 -2.17
N VAL A 489 9.36 19.39 -1.12
CA VAL A 489 10.70 18.86 -0.87
C VAL A 489 10.83 17.46 -1.44
N VAL A 490 11.85 17.22 -2.25
CA VAL A 490 12.15 15.90 -2.82
C VAL A 490 13.61 15.57 -2.54
N GLY A 491 13.84 14.64 -1.61
CA GLY A 491 15.17 14.35 -1.08
C GLY A 491 15.82 15.62 -0.51
N SER A 492 17.05 15.92 -0.93
CA SER A 492 17.80 17.13 -0.53
C SER A 492 17.43 18.41 -1.24
N HIS A 493 16.42 18.38 -2.10
CA HIS A 493 16.11 19.48 -3.00
C HIS A 493 14.71 20.01 -2.75
N ILE A 494 14.58 21.34 -2.77
CA ILE A 494 13.26 21.98 -2.77
C ILE A 494 12.92 22.29 -4.23
N ILE A 495 11.82 21.75 -4.73
CA ILE A 495 11.35 21.98 -6.08
C ILE A 495 10.24 23.02 -6.00
N VAL A 496 10.41 24.12 -6.73
CA VAL A 496 9.42 25.19 -6.85
C VAL A 496 8.83 25.14 -8.25
N ILE A 497 7.50 25.05 -8.34
CA ILE A 497 6.76 24.87 -9.58
C ILE A 497 5.66 25.93 -9.70
N GLY A 498 5.50 26.44 -10.92
CA GLY A 498 4.39 27.27 -11.32
C GLY A 498 4.66 28.77 -11.18
N GLY A 499 3.59 29.54 -11.08
CA GLY A 499 3.62 31.00 -11.00
C GLY A 499 2.31 31.61 -11.54
N ASP A 500 2.26 32.93 -11.66
CA ASP A 500 1.12 33.71 -12.17
C ASP A 500 1.30 34.18 -13.62
N THR A 501 2.50 34.02 -14.19
CA THR A 501 2.84 34.48 -15.55
C THR A 501 3.06 33.30 -16.49
N GLU A 502 2.75 33.47 -17.78
CA GLU A 502 2.96 32.43 -18.81
C GLU A 502 4.43 31.97 -18.91
N PHE A 503 5.38 32.84 -18.57
CA PHE A 503 6.81 32.53 -18.52
C PHE A 503 7.19 31.67 -17.29
N SER A 504 6.55 31.88 -16.14
CA SER A 504 6.78 31.06 -14.93
C SER A 504 6.01 29.73 -14.94
N ALA A 505 4.91 29.64 -15.70
CA ALA A 505 4.08 28.44 -15.83
C ALA A 505 4.83 27.20 -16.38
N SER A 506 5.92 27.41 -17.11
CA SER A 506 6.67 26.35 -17.81
C SER A 506 7.94 25.90 -17.09
N SER A 507 8.40 26.66 -16.10
CA SER A 507 9.73 26.47 -15.51
C SER A 507 9.61 26.00 -14.08
N ALA A 508 10.03 24.76 -13.83
CA ALA A 508 10.31 24.29 -12.48
C ALA A 508 11.75 24.66 -12.11
N TYR A 509 12.00 24.96 -10.85
CA TYR A 509 13.34 25.26 -10.36
C TYR A 509 13.65 24.43 -9.12
N ARG A 510 14.90 24.02 -9.04
CA ARG A 510 15.46 23.30 -7.90
C ARG A 510 16.26 24.29 -7.07
N PHE A 511 15.92 24.38 -5.79
CA PHE A 511 16.66 25.16 -4.80
C PHE A 511 17.49 24.22 -3.94
N HIS A 512 18.79 24.47 -3.91
CA HIS A 512 19.74 23.77 -3.06
C HIS A 512 19.79 24.47 -1.70
N SER A 513 19.26 23.83 -0.64
CA SER A 513 19.21 24.41 0.70
C SER A 513 20.57 24.56 1.38
N ASP A 514 21.60 23.84 0.91
CA ASP A 514 22.97 23.94 1.44
C ASP A 514 23.75 25.13 0.89
N THR A 515 23.66 25.34 -0.42
CA THR A 515 24.42 26.38 -1.13
C THR A 515 23.61 27.65 -1.38
N TYR A 516 22.30 27.60 -1.14
CA TYR A 516 21.32 28.64 -1.46
C TYR A 516 21.32 29.06 -2.94
N GLN A 517 21.64 28.11 -3.82
CA GLN A 517 21.68 28.32 -5.26
C GLN A 517 20.46 27.72 -5.96
N TRP A 518 20.13 28.31 -7.11
CA TRP A 518 19.05 27.87 -7.99
C TRP A 518 19.61 27.12 -9.19
N SER A 519 18.99 26.00 -9.53
CA SER A 519 19.21 25.28 -10.79
C SER A 519 17.87 25.10 -11.51
N LYS A 520 17.89 25.13 -12.84
CA LYS A 520 16.68 24.88 -13.64
C LYS A 520 16.32 23.39 -13.52
N PHE A 521 15.09 23.11 -13.11
CA PHE A 521 14.53 21.76 -13.13
C PHE A 521 13.86 21.56 -14.50
N GLY A 522 13.86 20.33 -15.02
CA GLY A 522 13.36 20.02 -16.36
C GLY A 522 11.96 20.61 -16.65
N ASP A 523 11.62 20.73 -17.93
CA ASP A 523 10.33 21.31 -18.33
C ASP A 523 9.18 20.40 -17.87
N VAL A 524 8.20 20.96 -17.16
CA VAL A 524 7.03 20.23 -16.65
C VAL A 524 6.15 19.83 -17.83
N THR A 525 5.57 18.63 -17.80
CA THR A 525 4.74 18.02 -18.87
C THR A 525 3.61 18.91 -19.39
N ALA A 526 3.10 19.82 -18.56
CA ALA A 526 2.15 20.85 -18.96
C ALA A 526 2.48 22.18 -18.28
N LYS A 527 2.35 23.29 -19.01
CA LYS A 527 2.47 24.63 -18.44
C LYS A 527 1.36 24.83 -17.42
N ARG A 528 1.68 24.98 -16.14
CA ARG A 528 0.70 25.09 -15.06
C ARG A 528 0.92 26.38 -14.26
N ILE A 529 -0.06 27.26 -14.27
CA ILE A 529 -0.17 28.38 -13.32
C ILE A 529 -1.04 27.97 -12.13
N SER A 530 -0.72 28.48 -10.94
CA SER A 530 -1.49 28.23 -9.70
C SER A 530 -1.76 26.74 -9.39
N CYS A 531 -0.82 25.85 -9.74
CA CYS A 531 -0.91 24.44 -9.35
C CYS A 531 -0.60 24.24 -7.86
N ARG A 532 -0.92 23.06 -7.35
CA ARG A 532 -0.47 22.61 -6.03
C ARG A 532 0.45 21.41 -6.18
N ALA A 533 1.49 21.36 -5.37
CA ALA A 533 2.49 20.30 -5.40
C ALA A 533 2.70 19.73 -3.99
N VAL A 534 2.86 18.42 -3.89
CA VAL A 534 3.21 17.74 -2.65
C VAL A 534 4.13 16.57 -2.96
N THR A 535 4.99 16.22 -2.00
CA THR A 535 5.83 15.03 -2.10
C THR A 535 5.19 13.90 -1.32
N SER A 536 5.17 12.72 -1.92
CA SER A 536 4.72 11.48 -1.29
C SER A 536 5.61 10.34 -1.79
N GLY A 537 6.15 9.52 -0.89
CA GLY A 537 6.91 8.32 -1.25
C GLY A 537 8.13 8.57 -2.13
N ASN A 538 8.89 9.65 -1.86
CA ASN A 538 10.00 10.15 -2.68
C ASN A 538 9.60 10.58 -4.11
N ARG A 539 8.31 10.72 -4.41
CA ARG A 539 7.79 11.19 -5.70
C ARG A 539 7.10 12.52 -5.53
N LEU A 540 7.16 13.34 -6.57
CA LEU A 540 6.51 14.65 -6.59
C LEU A 540 5.19 14.56 -7.33
N TYR A 541 4.11 14.95 -6.66
CA TYR A 541 2.78 14.98 -7.24
C TYR A 541 2.37 16.43 -7.47
N VAL A 542 1.89 16.72 -8.67
CA VAL A 542 1.40 18.04 -9.08
C VAL A 542 -0.03 17.91 -9.58
N VAL A 543 -0.92 18.74 -9.04
CA VAL A 543 -2.34 18.68 -9.33
C VAL A 543 -2.91 20.04 -9.68
N GLY A 544 -3.88 20.03 -10.60
CA GLY A 544 -4.66 21.20 -10.98
C GLY A 544 -3.82 22.29 -11.65
N GLY A 545 -4.27 23.53 -11.43
CA GLY A 545 -3.74 24.73 -12.08
C GLY A 545 -4.44 25.06 -13.40
N TYR A 546 -3.93 26.08 -14.08
CA TYR A 546 -4.39 26.47 -15.41
C TYR A 546 -3.26 26.35 -16.43
N CYS A 547 -3.59 25.97 -17.65
CA CYS A 547 -2.72 26.06 -18.82
C CYS A 547 -3.36 27.09 -19.78
N GLY A 548 -2.93 28.35 -19.68
CA GLY A 548 -3.60 29.46 -20.36
C GLY A 548 -5.03 29.64 -19.85
N ALA A 549 -6.02 29.55 -20.76
CA ALA A 549 -7.44 29.66 -20.42
C ALA A 549 -8.07 28.34 -19.94
N GLN A 550 -7.38 27.20 -20.09
CA GLN A 550 -7.94 25.89 -19.75
C GLN A 550 -7.51 25.44 -18.35
N ARG A 551 -8.41 24.77 -17.64
CA ARG A 551 -8.11 24.15 -16.34
C ARG A 551 -7.41 22.81 -16.56
N CYS A 552 -6.29 22.59 -15.87
CA CYS A 552 -5.57 21.32 -15.92
C CYS A 552 -6.29 20.29 -15.06
N LYS A 553 -6.57 19.12 -15.67
CA LYS A 553 -7.36 18.05 -15.05
C LYS A 553 -6.52 16.87 -14.61
N THR A 554 -5.22 16.85 -14.88
CA THR A 554 -4.40 15.67 -14.58
C THR A 554 -3.67 15.87 -13.26
N LEU A 555 -3.57 14.76 -12.51
CA LEU A 555 -2.64 14.56 -11.43
C LEU A 555 -1.37 13.94 -12.04
N ASP A 556 -0.31 14.73 -12.14
CA ASP A 556 0.97 14.27 -12.69
C ASP A 556 1.91 13.90 -11.54
N CYS A 557 2.65 12.81 -11.71
CA CYS A 557 3.66 12.32 -10.80
C CYS A 557 5.03 12.34 -11.48
N TYR A 558 6.00 12.98 -10.84
CA TYR A 558 7.40 12.93 -11.22
C TYR A 558 8.16 11.95 -10.33
N ASP A 559 8.85 11.00 -10.96
CA ASP A 559 9.75 10.08 -10.29
C ASP A 559 11.21 10.58 -10.42
N PRO A 560 11.85 10.98 -9.31
CA PRO A 560 13.23 11.46 -9.32
C PRO A 560 14.26 10.39 -9.69
N SER A 561 13.93 9.10 -9.55
CA SER A 561 14.87 8.01 -9.83
C SER A 561 15.03 7.76 -11.33
N SER A 562 13.96 7.94 -12.10
CA SER A 562 13.95 7.79 -13.56
C SER A 562 13.98 9.12 -14.31
N ASP A 563 13.84 10.25 -13.61
CA ASP A 563 13.71 11.60 -14.19
C ASP A 563 12.55 11.71 -15.20
N THR A 564 11.45 11.00 -14.93
CA THR A 564 10.29 10.94 -15.82
C THR A 564 9.01 11.43 -15.15
N TRP A 565 8.17 12.09 -15.93
CA TRP A 565 6.80 12.45 -15.55
C TRP A 565 5.81 11.41 -16.08
N SER A 566 4.81 11.08 -15.26
CA SER A 566 3.70 10.19 -15.60
C SER A 566 2.36 10.78 -15.15
N SER A 567 1.31 10.64 -15.95
CA SER A 567 -0.05 11.02 -15.54
C SER A 567 -0.68 9.87 -14.76
N VAL A 568 -1.06 10.12 -13.51
CA VAL A 568 -1.64 9.09 -12.62
C VAL A 568 -3.13 8.94 -12.87
N THR A 569 -3.87 10.05 -12.80
CA THR A 569 -5.34 10.04 -12.95
C THR A 569 -5.85 11.43 -13.33
N THR A 570 -7.15 11.54 -13.59
CA THR A 570 -7.83 12.81 -13.86
C THR A 570 -8.70 13.24 -12.68
N VAL A 571 -8.57 14.49 -12.25
CA VAL A 571 -9.42 15.09 -11.21
C VAL A 571 -10.77 15.55 -11.78
N PRO A 572 -11.85 15.53 -10.97
CA PRO A 572 -13.18 15.99 -11.41
C PRO A 572 -13.19 17.43 -11.95
N TYR A 573 -14.04 17.69 -12.95
CA TYR A 573 -14.07 18.89 -13.81
C TYR A 573 -14.14 20.24 -13.07
N SER A 574 -14.60 20.24 -11.81
CA SER A 574 -14.83 21.43 -10.99
C SER A 574 -13.70 21.75 -10.00
N LEU A 575 -12.69 20.88 -9.83
CA LEU A 575 -11.71 21.01 -8.76
C LEU A 575 -10.37 21.61 -9.22
N ILE A 576 -10.10 22.84 -8.79
CA ILE A 576 -8.72 23.32 -8.62
C ILE A 576 -8.47 23.28 -7.12
N PRO A 577 -7.66 22.33 -6.62
CA PRO A 577 -7.55 22.12 -5.19
C PRO A 577 -7.08 23.39 -4.48
N THR A 578 -7.80 23.81 -3.45
CA THR A 578 -7.38 24.93 -2.59
C THR A 578 -6.11 24.54 -1.83
N ALA A 579 -6.04 23.29 -1.40
CA ALA A 579 -4.84 22.70 -0.85
C ALA A 579 -4.69 21.23 -1.28
N PHE A 580 -3.45 20.76 -1.27
CA PHE A 580 -3.07 19.39 -1.62
C PHE A 580 -2.05 18.93 -0.60
N VAL A 581 -2.37 17.85 0.11
CA VAL A 581 -1.56 17.34 1.22
C VAL A 581 -1.35 15.85 1.05
N SER A 582 -0.19 15.36 1.50
CA SER A 582 0.09 13.94 1.64
C SER A 582 0.04 13.66 3.13
N THR A 583 -0.80 12.72 3.54
CA THR A 583 -0.82 12.20 4.91
C THR A 583 -0.24 10.81 4.94
N TRP A 584 0.15 10.40 6.13
CA TRP A 584 0.26 8.98 6.43
C TRP A 584 -1.15 8.48 6.70
N LYS A 585 -1.51 7.31 6.17
CA LYS A 585 -2.76 6.68 6.56
C LYS A 585 -2.75 6.30 8.03
N TYR A 586 -1.57 6.02 8.61
CA TYR A 586 -1.50 5.29 9.87
C TYR A 586 -0.35 5.63 10.85
N LEU A 587 0.43 6.69 10.60
CA LEU A 587 1.46 7.11 11.55
C LEU A 587 0.83 7.80 12.77
N SER A 588 0.90 7.17 13.96
CA SER A 588 0.53 7.85 15.21
C SER A 588 1.46 9.04 15.46
N ALA A 589 0.88 10.19 15.82
CA ALA A 589 1.58 11.44 16.08
C ALA A 589 2.53 11.39 17.27
#